data_AF-A0A7D9LVQ0-F1
#
_entry.id   AF-A0A7D9LVQ0-F1
#
_cell.length_a   1.000
_cell.length_b   1.000
_cell.length_c   1.000
_cell.angle_alpha   90.00
_cell.angle_beta   90.00
_cell.angle_gamma   90.00
#
_symmetry.space_group_name_H-M   'P 1'
#
loop_
_entity.id
_entity.type
_entity.pdbx_description
1 polymer ?
#
loop_
_entity_poly.entity_id
_entity_poly.type
_entity_poly.pdbx_seq_one_letter_code
_entity_poly.pdbx_strand_id
1 'polypeptide(L)'
;MGIDLKCARKVIHFGPSRTTECYMQECGRVGRDGGQSLCVLLYNGILASRCSDDMKELISEQKCLRRAILKHFPGDHEIVVEGCQCCNVCAQTCLCSGLKGDCSINMLLDFSSHENLYQYDKHRTVTNEQKKTLESNLYQYQNALQREAPKQVLYPNVFVEFGSLQIAQVIKNASKLFSIHDIMNCVEIWRSEHACGILNIFSQMFGDIDINETSIDLDKMDLDDTLDLDWLDIRDDSSAD
;
A
#
# COMPACT_ATOMS: atom_id res chain seq x y z
N MET A 1 1.26 7.97 23.87
CA MET A 1 0.70 9.13 23.13
C MET A 1 1.52 10.38 23.49
N GLY A 2 2.76 10.49 22.99
CA GLY A 2 3.75 11.48 23.48
C GLY A 2 4.61 12.10 22.38
N ILE A 3 4.04 12.32 21.19
CA ILE A 3 4.73 12.97 20.07
C ILE A 3 3.87 14.16 19.62
N ASP A 4 4.45 15.36 19.59
CA ASP A 4 3.84 16.60 19.10
C ASP A 4 4.47 17.00 17.76
N LEU A 5 3.88 16.52 16.65
CA LEU A 5 4.35 16.84 15.30
C LEU A 5 3.56 18.03 14.74
N LYS A 6 4.06 19.25 14.94
CA LYS A 6 3.34 20.48 14.54
C LYS A 6 3.06 20.59 13.05
N CYS A 7 3.98 20.09 12.21
CA CYS A 7 3.93 20.21 10.75
C CYS A 7 3.45 18.93 10.03
N ALA A 8 2.96 17.92 10.76
CA ALA A 8 2.50 16.68 10.14
C ALA A 8 1.22 16.94 9.33
N ARG A 9 1.24 16.54 8.05
CA ARG A 9 0.13 16.75 7.09
C ARG A 9 -0.68 15.50 6.79
N LYS A 10 -0.12 14.32 7.02
CA LYS A 10 -0.74 13.05 6.65
C LYS A 10 -0.61 12.06 7.79
N VAL A 11 -1.69 11.35 8.08
CA VAL A 11 -1.71 10.18 8.97
C VAL A 11 -2.31 9.00 8.20
N ILE A 12 -1.62 7.86 8.24
CA ILE A 12 -2.06 6.63 7.57
C ILE A 12 -2.28 5.57 8.65
N HIS A 13 -3.53 5.14 8.79
CA HIS A 13 -3.91 4.04 9.67
C HIS A 13 -3.85 2.74 8.89
N PHE A 14 -2.95 1.83 9.27
CA PHE A 14 -2.93 0.47 8.77
C PHE A 14 -3.83 -0.42 9.63
N GLY A 15 -5.12 -0.38 9.33
CA GLY A 15 -6.18 -0.96 10.11
C GLY A 15 -6.90 0.10 10.96
N PRO A 16 -8.20 -0.09 11.19
CA PRO A 16 -8.98 0.83 12.01
C PRO A 16 -8.58 0.77 13.47
N SER A 17 -8.66 1.92 14.14
CA SER A 17 -8.48 2.01 15.59
C SER A 17 -9.55 1.20 16.31
N ARG A 18 -9.29 0.83 17.56
CA ARG A 18 -10.19 -0.04 18.32
C ARG A 18 -11.58 0.58 18.54
N THR A 19 -11.63 1.90 18.72
CA THR A 19 -12.85 2.67 18.91
C THR A 19 -12.81 3.97 18.11
N THR A 20 -13.97 4.60 17.91
CA THR A 20 -14.12 5.87 17.20
C THR A 20 -13.34 7.01 17.87
N GLU A 21 -13.26 7.02 19.20
CA GLU A 21 -12.55 8.03 19.97
C GLU A 21 -11.04 7.92 19.82
N CYS A 22 -10.49 6.70 19.84
CA CYS A 22 -9.08 6.49 19.54
C CYS A 22 -8.76 6.98 18.13
N TYR A 23 -9.60 6.62 17.14
CA TYR A 23 -9.42 7.08 15.76
C TYR A 23 -9.39 8.61 15.66
N MET A 24 -10.33 9.29 16.31
CA MET A 24 -10.36 10.75 16.32
C MET A 24 -9.14 11.36 17.03
N GLN A 25 -8.71 10.80 18.15
CA GLN A 25 -7.56 11.28 18.91
C GLN A 25 -6.25 11.09 18.14
N GLU A 26 -6.11 9.98 17.42
CA GLU A 26 -4.97 9.67 16.56
C GLU A 26 -4.94 10.59 15.33
N CYS A 27 -6.09 10.78 14.66
CA CYS A 27 -6.24 11.73 13.56
C CYS A 27 -5.96 13.17 13.97
N GLY A 28 -6.36 13.58 15.17
CA GLY A 28 -6.18 14.94 15.69
C GLY A 28 -4.73 15.33 16.00
N ARG A 29 -3.76 14.43 15.72
CA ARG A 29 -2.32 14.72 15.87
C ARG A 29 -1.74 15.49 14.69
N VAL A 30 -2.35 15.39 13.51
CA VAL A 30 -1.91 16.09 12.30
C VAL A 30 -2.68 17.41 12.13
N GLY A 31 -2.07 18.40 11.47
CA GLY A 31 -2.73 19.69 11.20
C GLY A 31 -2.95 20.59 12.41
N ARG A 32 -2.13 20.46 13.47
CA ARG A 32 -2.20 21.31 14.68
C ARG A 32 -1.88 22.78 14.41
N ASP A 33 -1.15 23.06 13.33
CA ASP A 33 -0.85 24.39 12.82
C ASP A 33 -2.01 25.02 12.00
N GLY A 34 -3.13 24.30 11.85
CA GLY A 34 -4.32 24.76 11.13
C GLY A 34 -4.27 24.57 9.62
N GLY A 35 -3.17 24.05 9.06
CA GLY A 35 -3.10 23.75 7.62
C GLY A 35 -3.85 22.45 7.26
N GLN A 36 -4.34 22.38 6.03
CA GLN A 36 -5.08 21.22 5.53
C GLN A 36 -4.25 19.94 5.68
N SER A 37 -4.86 18.93 6.28
CA SER A 37 -4.25 17.63 6.53
C SER A 37 -5.15 16.49 6.05
N LEU A 38 -4.56 15.30 5.89
CA LEU A 38 -5.19 14.11 5.34
C LEU A 38 -5.09 12.94 6.31
N CYS A 39 -6.23 12.30 6.59
CA CYS A 39 -6.28 11.04 7.32
C CYS A 39 -6.70 9.93 6.37
N VAL A 40 -5.82 8.95 6.16
CA VAL A 40 -6.08 7.79 5.30
C VAL A 40 -6.26 6.56 6.20
N LEU A 41 -7.39 5.88 6.05
CA LEU A 41 -7.66 4.62 6.73
C LEU A 41 -7.62 3.46 5.73
N LEU A 42 -6.60 2.61 5.85
CA LEU A 42 -6.50 1.35 5.13
C LEU A 42 -7.11 0.26 6.00
N TYR A 43 -8.08 -0.48 5.49
CA TYR A 43 -8.70 -1.55 6.26
C TYR A 43 -9.13 -2.72 5.38
N ASN A 44 -9.26 -3.87 6.01
CA ASN A 44 -9.96 -5.03 5.48
C ASN A 44 -10.78 -5.66 6.61
N GLY A 45 -11.60 -6.67 6.30
CA GLY A 45 -12.45 -7.32 7.31
C GLY A 45 -11.67 -7.96 8.47
N ILE A 46 -10.41 -8.34 8.24
CA ILE A 46 -9.54 -8.96 9.26
C ILE A 46 -9.08 -7.89 10.25
N LEU A 47 -8.58 -6.76 9.75
CA LEU A 47 -8.10 -5.64 10.56
C LEU A 47 -9.24 -5.01 11.37
N ALA A 48 -10.46 -5.00 10.82
CA ALA A 48 -11.64 -4.47 11.52
C ALA A 48 -12.27 -5.45 12.54
N SER A 49 -11.78 -6.70 12.63
CA SER A 49 -12.44 -7.75 13.42
C SER A 49 -12.60 -7.42 14.90
N ARG A 50 -11.59 -6.79 15.50
CA ARG A 50 -11.53 -6.43 16.93
C ARG A 50 -11.98 -5.01 17.25
N CYS A 51 -12.49 -4.29 16.26
CA CYS A 51 -13.03 -2.96 16.46
C CYS A 51 -14.39 -3.01 17.13
N SER A 52 -14.72 -1.94 17.84
CA SER A 52 -16.04 -1.71 18.38
C SER A 52 -17.09 -1.58 17.27
N ASP A 53 -18.35 -1.83 17.60
CA ASP A 53 -19.42 -1.87 16.61
C ASP A 53 -19.67 -0.52 15.96
N ASP A 54 -19.52 0.56 16.72
CA ASP A 54 -19.56 1.96 16.26
C ASP A 54 -18.45 2.28 15.25
N MET A 55 -17.23 1.77 15.45
CA MET A 55 -16.15 1.93 14.47
C MET A 55 -16.42 1.11 13.20
N LYS A 56 -16.99 -0.10 13.33
CA LYS A 56 -17.40 -0.91 12.17
C LYS A 56 -18.53 -0.25 11.38
N GLU A 57 -19.49 0.37 12.06
CA GLU A 57 -20.55 1.17 11.44
C GLU A 57 -19.95 2.35 10.69
N LEU A 58 -19.05 3.12 11.31
CA LEU A 58 -18.36 4.26 10.69
C LEU A 58 -17.67 3.89 9.36
N ILE A 59 -17.02 2.73 9.31
CA ILE A 59 -16.26 2.27 8.14
C ILE A 59 -17.17 1.67 7.06
N SER A 60 -18.27 1.01 7.46
CA SER A 60 -19.17 0.34 6.52
C SER A 60 -20.20 1.28 5.91
N GLU A 61 -20.56 2.36 6.60
CA GLU A 61 -21.52 3.35 6.10
C GLU A 61 -20.93 4.27 5.02
N GLN A 62 -21.62 4.36 3.88
CA GLN A 62 -21.31 5.31 2.81
C GLN A 62 -21.88 6.71 3.11
N LYS A 63 -21.66 7.21 4.33
CA LYS A 63 -22.08 8.53 4.77
C LYS A 63 -20.87 9.44 4.96
N CYS A 64 -21.13 10.74 5.15
CA CYS A 64 -20.06 11.68 5.46
C CYS A 64 -19.37 11.28 6.78
N LEU A 65 -18.10 10.89 6.69
CA LEU A 65 -17.30 10.45 7.84
C LEU A 65 -17.25 11.51 8.94
N ARG A 66 -17.08 12.79 8.59
CA ARG A 66 -17.07 13.88 9.58
C ARG A 66 -18.37 13.97 10.36
N ARG A 67 -19.52 13.84 9.68
CA ARG A 67 -20.85 13.83 10.33
C ARG A 67 -21.00 12.62 11.25
N ALA A 68 -20.58 11.45 10.79
CA ALA A 68 -20.68 10.22 11.55
C ALA A 68 -19.79 10.25 12.82
N ILE A 69 -18.56 10.76 12.72
CA ILE A 69 -17.66 10.91 13.87
C ILE A 69 -18.22 11.93 14.86
N LEU A 70 -18.63 13.12 14.40
CA LEU A 70 -19.11 14.17 15.31
C LEU A 70 -20.41 13.78 16.03
N LYS A 71 -21.26 12.96 15.40
CA LYS A 71 -22.48 12.43 16.04
C LYS A 71 -22.17 11.54 17.25
N HIS A 72 -20.99 10.91 17.30
CA HIS A 72 -20.56 10.08 18.42
C HIS A 72 -20.33 10.92 19.68
N PHE A 73 -19.84 12.14 19.53
CA PHE A 73 -19.50 13.01 20.67
C PHE A 73 -20.70 13.84 21.14
N PRO A 74 -20.81 14.09 22.46
CA PRO A 74 -21.87 14.94 23.00
C PRO A 74 -21.62 16.41 22.63
N GLY A 75 -22.67 17.12 22.20
CA GLY A 75 -22.64 18.55 21.89
C GLY A 75 -23.24 18.89 20.54
N ASP A 76 -23.56 20.17 20.35
CA ASP A 76 -23.95 20.70 19.04
C ASP A 76 -22.68 20.99 18.23
N HIS A 77 -22.52 20.25 17.13
CA HIS A 77 -21.34 20.36 16.26
C HIS A 77 -21.73 21.00 14.93
N GLU A 78 -21.18 22.19 14.67
CA GLU A 78 -21.31 22.85 13.38
C GLU A 78 -20.29 22.32 12.38
N ILE A 79 -20.75 21.99 11.17
CA ILE A 79 -19.88 21.49 10.11
C ILE A 79 -19.65 22.61 9.12
N VAL A 80 -18.48 23.24 9.23
CA VAL A 80 -18.09 24.42 8.45
C VAL A 80 -17.50 24.05 7.08
N VAL A 81 -17.15 22.78 6.86
CA VAL A 81 -16.37 22.34 5.70
C VAL A 81 -17.17 21.39 4.82
N GLU A 82 -17.23 21.69 3.52
CA GLU A 82 -18.01 20.97 2.52
C GLU A 82 -17.15 20.43 1.36
N GLY A 83 -17.72 19.50 0.59
CA GLY A 83 -17.10 19.00 -0.64
C GLY A 83 -15.80 18.22 -0.42
N CYS A 84 -14.78 18.53 -1.24
CA CYS A 84 -13.52 17.80 -1.31
C CYS A 84 -12.58 17.96 -0.09
N GLN A 85 -12.80 18.98 0.74
CA GLN A 85 -12.04 19.18 1.98
C GLN A 85 -12.65 18.42 3.18
N CYS A 86 -13.78 17.74 2.98
CA CYS A 86 -14.51 17.08 4.05
C CYS A 86 -14.13 15.62 4.26
N CYS A 87 -14.44 14.77 3.30
CA CYS A 87 -14.08 13.35 3.30
C CYS A 87 -14.22 12.78 1.88
N ASN A 88 -13.78 11.54 1.65
CA ASN A 88 -13.89 10.86 0.36
C ASN A 88 -15.35 10.81 -0.16
N VAL A 89 -16.34 10.57 0.70
CA VAL A 89 -17.76 10.51 0.31
C VAL A 89 -18.28 11.87 -0.15
N CYS A 90 -17.93 12.96 0.57
CA CYS A 90 -18.29 14.31 0.16
C CYS A 90 -17.51 14.77 -1.09
N ALA A 91 -16.30 14.26 -1.29
CA ALA A 91 -15.49 14.54 -2.47
C ALA A 91 -16.10 13.94 -3.75
N GLN A 92 -16.72 12.76 -3.67
CA GLN A 92 -17.38 12.10 -4.82
C GLN A 92 -18.54 12.92 -5.42
N THR A 93 -19.20 13.74 -4.62
CA THR A 93 -20.29 14.61 -5.07
C THR A 93 -19.84 16.04 -5.36
N CYS A 94 -18.56 16.35 -5.18
CA CYS A 94 -18.02 17.68 -5.34
C CYS A 94 -17.79 18.04 -6.83
N LEU A 95 -17.92 19.33 -7.14
CA LEU A 95 -17.83 19.91 -8.50
C LEU A 95 -16.58 20.81 -8.68
N CYS A 96 -15.62 20.75 -7.76
CA CYS A 96 -14.45 21.65 -7.72
C CYS A 96 -13.60 21.67 -9.00
N SER A 97 -13.41 20.53 -9.67
CA SER A 97 -12.55 20.42 -10.87
C SER A 97 -13.33 20.43 -12.19
N GLY A 98 -14.60 20.84 -12.20
CA GLY A 98 -15.45 20.81 -13.41
C GLY A 98 -15.97 19.41 -13.80
N LEU A 99 -15.39 18.33 -13.27
CA LEU A 99 -15.90 16.96 -13.33
C LEU A 99 -16.28 16.47 -11.93
N LYS A 100 -17.46 15.85 -11.81
CA LYS A 100 -17.98 15.34 -10.54
C LYS A 100 -17.06 14.25 -9.99
N GLY A 101 -16.53 14.45 -8.78
CA GLY A 101 -15.75 13.43 -8.08
C GLY A 101 -14.26 13.37 -8.41
N ASP A 102 -13.75 14.17 -9.33
CA ASP A 102 -12.33 14.21 -9.69
C ASP A 102 -11.42 14.58 -8.50
N CYS A 103 -11.93 15.44 -7.62
CA CYS A 103 -11.26 15.81 -6.38
C CYS A 103 -11.06 14.64 -5.40
N SER A 104 -11.80 13.52 -5.55
CA SER A 104 -11.60 12.32 -4.71
C SER A 104 -10.36 11.52 -5.13
N ILE A 105 -9.99 11.56 -6.41
CA ILE A 105 -8.82 10.89 -6.96
C ILE A 105 -7.56 11.67 -6.57
N ASN A 106 -7.59 12.99 -6.71
CA ASN A 106 -6.47 13.87 -6.32
C ASN A 106 -6.14 13.82 -4.82
N MET A 107 -7.09 13.44 -3.97
CA MET A 107 -6.87 13.26 -2.52
C MET A 107 -5.94 12.09 -2.19
N LEU A 108 -5.82 11.11 -3.10
CA LEU A 108 -4.98 9.91 -2.96
C LEU A 108 -3.75 9.93 -3.89
N LEU A 109 -3.72 10.79 -4.91
CA LEU A 109 -2.65 10.80 -5.92
C LEU A 109 -1.33 11.42 -5.46
N ASP A 110 -1.23 11.93 -4.24
CA ASP A 110 0.02 12.47 -3.70
C ASP A 110 0.99 11.35 -3.23
N PHE A 111 0.65 10.09 -3.53
CA PHE A 111 1.54 8.92 -3.55
C PHE A 111 2.13 8.67 -4.95
N SER A 112 1.94 9.61 -5.90
CA SER A 112 2.30 9.40 -7.30
C SER A 112 3.80 9.26 -7.50
N SER A 113 4.14 8.01 -7.85
CA SER A 113 5.06 7.66 -8.93
C SER A 113 6.33 8.50 -8.95
N HIS A 114 7.36 8.00 -8.26
CA HIS A 114 8.63 7.94 -8.95
C HIS A 114 8.32 7.28 -10.31
N GLU A 115 8.37 8.07 -11.39
CA GLU A 115 8.46 7.48 -12.71
C GLU A 115 9.61 6.50 -12.61
N ASN A 116 9.32 5.20 -12.72
CA ASN A 116 10.36 4.18 -12.73
C ASN A 116 11.18 4.43 -13.99
N LEU A 117 12.22 5.25 -13.87
CA LEU A 117 13.21 5.57 -14.90
C LEU A 117 14.08 4.35 -15.25
N TYR A 118 13.78 3.20 -14.65
CA TYR A 118 14.46 1.94 -14.92
C TYR A 118 14.33 1.55 -16.40
N GLN A 119 15.46 1.56 -17.09
CA GLN A 119 15.56 1.11 -18.47
C GLN A 119 15.74 -0.40 -18.51
N TYR A 120 14.93 -1.04 -19.36
CA TYR A 120 15.00 -2.48 -19.60
C TYR A 120 15.92 -2.73 -20.79
N ASP A 121 17.01 -3.47 -20.56
CA ASP A 121 18.02 -3.73 -21.60
C ASP A 121 17.58 -4.73 -22.65
N LYS A 122 16.70 -5.67 -22.28
CA LYS A 122 16.32 -6.82 -23.10
C LYS A 122 14.80 -6.90 -23.24
N HIS A 123 14.35 -7.38 -24.41
CA HIS A 123 12.94 -7.60 -24.69
C HIS A 123 12.73 -8.93 -25.42
N ARG A 124 11.78 -9.74 -24.96
CA ARG A 124 11.35 -11.00 -25.58
C ARG A 124 9.95 -10.89 -26.16
N THR A 125 9.67 -11.63 -27.23
CA THR A 125 8.30 -11.82 -27.74
C THR A 125 7.68 -13.04 -27.07
N VAL A 126 6.59 -12.85 -26.34
CA VAL A 126 5.89 -13.94 -25.63
C VAL A 126 4.57 -14.23 -26.32
N THR A 127 4.37 -15.46 -26.79
CA THR A 127 3.10 -15.88 -27.42
C THR A 127 2.01 -16.09 -26.38
N ASN A 128 0.74 -16.04 -26.80
CA ASN A 128 -0.39 -16.27 -25.89
C ASN A 128 -0.41 -17.69 -25.30
N GLU A 129 0.13 -18.67 -26.03
CA GLU A 129 0.29 -20.04 -25.52
C GLU A 129 1.35 -20.10 -24.42
N GLN A 130 2.50 -19.46 -24.62
CA GLN A 130 3.55 -19.35 -23.60
C GLN A 130 3.05 -18.62 -22.35
N LYS A 131 2.22 -17.59 -22.49
CA LYS A 131 1.61 -16.90 -21.33
C LYS A 131 0.73 -17.83 -20.49
N LYS A 132 -0.06 -18.70 -21.13
CA LYS A 132 -0.90 -19.68 -20.42
C LYS A 132 -0.07 -20.74 -19.69
N THR A 133 1.01 -21.20 -20.32
CA THR A 133 1.96 -22.13 -19.68
C THR A 133 2.66 -21.45 -18.50
N LEU A 134 3.10 -20.20 -18.66
CA LEU A 134 3.72 -19.42 -17.61
C LEU A 134 2.77 -19.22 -16.43
N GLU A 135 1.52 -18.84 -16.70
CA GLU A 135 0.48 -18.72 -15.69
C GLU A 135 0.31 -20.02 -14.89
N SER A 136 0.25 -21.15 -15.58
CA SER A 136 0.12 -22.47 -14.94
C SER A 136 1.32 -22.80 -14.04
N ASN A 137 2.55 -22.50 -14.49
CA ASN A 137 3.78 -22.71 -13.71
C ASN A 137 3.84 -21.79 -12.48
N LEU A 138 3.40 -20.53 -12.60
CA LEU A 138 3.33 -19.60 -11.48
C LEU A 138 2.30 -20.03 -10.42
N TYR A 139 1.15 -20.58 -10.83
CA TYR A 139 0.21 -21.19 -9.89
C TYR A 139 0.77 -22.44 -9.21
N GLN A 140 1.57 -23.26 -9.90
CA GLN A 140 2.25 -24.39 -9.27
C GLN A 140 3.27 -23.92 -8.22
N TYR A 141 4.04 -22.88 -8.53
CA TYR A 141 4.96 -22.25 -7.58
C TYR A 141 4.24 -21.70 -6.35
N GLN A 142 3.14 -20.97 -6.54
CA GLN A 142 2.29 -20.48 -5.45
C GLN A 142 1.79 -21.63 -4.55
N ASN A 143 1.31 -22.73 -5.16
CA ASN A 143 0.85 -23.89 -4.41
C ASN A 143 1.97 -24.58 -3.62
N ALA A 144 3.20 -24.56 -4.11
CA ALA A 144 4.36 -25.08 -3.37
C ALA A 144 4.65 -24.22 -2.14
N LEU A 145 4.69 -22.89 -2.30
CA LEU A 145 4.90 -21.94 -1.20
C LEU A 145 3.81 -22.07 -0.13
N GLN A 146 2.54 -22.25 -0.52
CA GLN A 146 1.45 -22.46 0.43
C GLN A 146 1.58 -23.76 1.25
N ARG A 147 2.22 -24.80 0.72
CA ARG A 147 2.46 -26.05 1.47
C ARG A 147 3.56 -25.89 2.50
N GLU A 148 4.56 -25.08 2.19
CA GLU A 148 5.68 -24.76 3.09
C GLU A 148 5.27 -23.73 4.16
N ALA A 149 4.21 -22.97 3.91
CA ALA A 149 3.70 -22.00 4.87
C ALA A 149 3.24 -22.65 6.20
N PRO A 150 3.51 -22.02 7.35
CA PRO A 150 3.11 -22.54 8.64
C PRO A 150 1.58 -22.65 8.74
N LYS A 151 1.08 -23.88 8.95
CA LYS A 151 -0.35 -24.21 9.04
C LYS A 151 -1.10 -23.56 10.21
N GLN A 152 -0.39 -22.92 11.12
CA GLN A 152 -0.92 -22.27 12.32
C GLN A 152 -1.39 -20.83 12.07
N VAL A 153 -1.16 -20.31 10.87
CA VAL A 153 -1.54 -18.95 10.49
C VAL A 153 -2.95 -18.95 9.89
N LEU A 154 -3.80 -18.03 10.36
CA LEU A 154 -5.16 -17.85 9.82
C LEU A 154 -5.19 -17.52 8.32
N TYR A 155 -4.14 -16.88 7.78
CA TYR A 155 -4.08 -16.40 6.40
C TYR A 155 -2.72 -16.71 5.76
N PRO A 156 -2.54 -17.93 5.20
CA PRO A 156 -1.29 -18.34 4.57
C PRO A 156 -0.86 -17.41 3.42
N ASN A 157 -1.82 -16.86 2.67
CA ASN A 157 -1.55 -15.97 1.54
C ASN A 157 -0.87 -14.65 1.93
N VAL A 158 -1.07 -14.18 3.16
CA VAL A 158 -0.38 -12.97 3.67
C VAL A 158 1.08 -13.28 3.98
N PHE A 159 1.38 -14.50 4.43
CA PHE A 159 2.75 -14.93 4.74
C PHE A 159 3.57 -15.28 3.51
N VAL A 160 2.90 -15.83 2.49
CA VAL A 160 3.54 -16.25 1.25
C VAL A 160 3.86 -15.07 0.34
N GLU A 161 3.21 -13.91 0.52
CA GLU A 161 3.49 -12.64 -0.19
C GLU A 161 3.45 -12.73 -1.74
N PHE A 162 3.01 -13.86 -2.29
CA PHE A 162 2.91 -14.14 -3.72
C PHE A 162 1.48 -14.56 -4.09
N GLY A 163 0.69 -13.60 -4.55
CA GLY A 163 -0.74 -13.73 -4.86
C GLY A 163 -1.05 -13.73 -6.35
N SER A 164 -2.35 -13.74 -6.67
CA SER A 164 -2.84 -13.61 -8.06
C SER A 164 -2.48 -12.27 -8.69
N LEU A 165 -2.31 -11.21 -7.89
CA LEU A 165 -1.88 -9.89 -8.36
C LEU A 165 -0.46 -9.97 -8.92
N GLN A 166 0.48 -10.55 -8.18
CA GLN A 166 1.87 -10.72 -8.61
C GLN A 166 1.94 -11.59 -9.87
N ILE A 167 1.15 -12.67 -9.93
CA ILE A 167 1.06 -13.52 -11.13
C ILE A 167 0.61 -12.69 -12.36
N ALA A 168 -0.42 -11.86 -12.21
CA ALA A 168 -0.90 -11.01 -13.29
C ALA A 168 0.13 -9.96 -13.73
N GLN A 169 0.87 -9.36 -12.78
CA GLN A 169 1.97 -8.42 -13.06
C GLN A 169 3.12 -9.09 -13.83
N VAL A 170 3.52 -10.29 -13.41
CA VAL A 170 4.55 -11.08 -14.10
C VAL A 170 4.12 -11.38 -15.54
N ILE A 171 2.89 -11.83 -15.77
CA ILE A 171 2.38 -12.14 -17.12
C ILE A 171 2.30 -10.89 -17.99
N LYS A 172 1.89 -9.75 -17.41
CA LYS A 172 1.81 -8.47 -18.10
C LYS A 172 3.19 -7.98 -18.56
N ASN A 173 4.20 -8.13 -17.69
CA ASN A 173 5.55 -7.62 -17.92
C ASN A 173 6.53 -8.69 -18.44
N ALA A 174 6.06 -9.91 -18.74
CA ALA A 174 6.89 -11.04 -19.15
C ALA A 174 7.84 -10.77 -20.33
N SER A 175 7.55 -9.77 -21.17
CA SER A 175 8.44 -9.40 -22.27
C SER A 175 9.73 -8.70 -21.82
N LYS A 176 9.81 -8.18 -20.60
CA LYS A 176 10.91 -7.34 -20.11
C LYS A 176 11.71 -7.95 -18.95
N LEU A 177 11.31 -9.12 -18.45
CA LEU A 177 11.91 -9.72 -17.26
C LEU A 177 13.09 -10.60 -17.63
N PHE A 178 14.31 -10.23 -17.26
CA PHE A 178 15.55 -11.01 -17.48
C PHE A 178 16.47 -11.07 -16.26
N SER A 179 16.28 -10.19 -15.28
CA SER A 179 17.06 -10.13 -14.04
C SER A 179 16.16 -10.01 -12.80
N ILE A 180 16.74 -10.21 -11.61
CA ILE A 180 16.07 -9.96 -10.32
C ILE A 180 15.60 -8.50 -10.25
N HIS A 181 16.44 -7.56 -10.69
CA HIS A 181 16.14 -6.12 -10.69
C HIS A 181 14.94 -5.79 -11.58
N ASP A 182 14.84 -6.41 -12.77
CA ASP A 182 13.68 -6.23 -13.66
C ASP A 182 12.39 -6.68 -12.96
N ILE A 183 12.44 -7.79 -12.22
CA ILE A 183 11.29 -8.35 -11.52
C ILE A 183 10.88 -7.46 -10.36
N MET A 184 11.82 -7.03 -9.51
CA MET A 184 11.53 -6.16 -8.36
C MET A 184 10.97 -4.79 -8.77
N ASN A 185 11.34 -4.29 -9.96
CA ASN A 185 10.81 -3.03 -10.48
C ASN A 185 9.46 -3.18 -11.24
N CYS A 186 9.16 -4.37 -11.77
CA CYS A 186 7.92 -4.63 -12.53
C CYS A 186 6.81 -5.28 -11.70
N VAL A 187 7.15 -5.94 -10.60
CA VAL A 187 6.26 -6.80 -9.84
C VAL A 187 6.38 -6.41 -8.37
N GLU A 188 5.23 -6.23 -7.72
CA GLU A 188 5.15 -5.83 -6.31
C GLU A 188 5.49 -7.03 -5.40
N ILE A 189 6.78 -7.30 -5.28
CA ILE A 189 7.38 -8.36 -4.47
C ILE A 189 8.38 -7.73 -3.52
N TRP A 190 8.32 -8.14 -2.26
CA TRP A 190 9.19 -7.62 -1.21
C TRP A 190 10.38 -8.55 -0.87
N ARG A 191 10.30 -9.83 -1.27
CA ARG A 191 11.37 -10.81 -1.07
C ARG A 191 12.05 -11.18 -2.37
N SER A 192 13.37 -11.05 -2.39
CA SER A 192 14.24 -11.50 -3.49
C SER A 192 14.08 -12.99 -3.79
N GLU A 193 13.71 -13.82 -2.81
CA GLU A 193 13.42 -15.25 -2.97
C GLU A 193 12.38 -15.53 -4.05
N HIS A 194 11.30 -14.74 -4.10
CA HIS A 194 10.27 -14.86 -5.12
C HIS A 194 10.77 -14.38 -6.48
N ALA A 195 11.59 -13.33 -6.52
CA ALA A 195 12.21 -12.89 -7.76
C ALA A 195 13.13 -13.99 -8.35
N CYS A 196 13.94 -14.64 -7.52
CA CYS A 196 14.73 -15.81 -7.90
C CYS A 196 13.85 -16.98 -8.39
N GLY A 197 12.77 -17.28 -7.67
CA GLY A 197 11.81 -18.33 -8.04
C GLY A 197 11.17 -18.08 -9.41
N ILE A 198 10.73 -16.84 -9.66
CA ILE A 198 10.18 -16.42 -10.96
C ILE A 198 11.25 -16.53 -12.04
N LEU A 199 12.46 -16.04 -11.79
CA LEU A 199 13.54 -16.06 -12.77
C LEU A 199 13.92 -17.50 -13.16
N ASN A 200 13.91 -18.44 -12.21
CA ASN A 200 14.12 -19.86 -12.48
C ASN A 200 13.03 -20.43 -13.40
N ILE A 201 11.76 -20.05 -13.21
CA ILE A 201 10.66 -20.46 -14.12
C ILE A 201 10.89 -19.90 -15.52
N PHE A 202 11.31 -18.63 -15.63
CA PHE A 202 11.61 -18.02 -16.92
C PHE A 202 12.81 -18.69 -17.61
N SER A 203 13.88 -18.99 -16.87
CA SER A 203 15.05 -19.69 -17.40
C SER A 203 14.67 -21.08 -17.92
N GLN A 204 13.84 -21.84 -17.19
CA GLN A 204 13.36 -23.14 -17.64
C GLN A 204 12.46 -23.07 -18.89
N MET A 205 11.66 -22.02 -19.02
CA MET A 205 10.73 -21.88 -20.14
C MET A 205 11.36 -21.34 -21.42
N PHE A 206 12.27 -20.38 -21.30
CA PHE A 206 12.81 -19.63 -22.44
C PHE A 206 14.29 -19.92 -22.72
N GLY A 207 15.05 -20.41 -21.72
CA GLY A 207 16.46 -20.75 -21.87
C GLY A 207 17.37 -19.55 -22.19
N ASP A 208 16.89 -18.32 -22.01
CA ASP A 208 17.53 -17.07 -22.41
C ASP A 208 18.10 -16.26 -21.24
N ILE A 209 18.13 -16.86 -20.04
CA ILE A 209 18.62 -16.25 -18.80
C ILE A 209 19.71 -17.14 -18.21
N ASP A 210 20.88 -16.55 -17.96
CA ASP A 210 22.01 -17.20 -17.30
C ASP A 210 21.89 -17.05 -15.78
N ILE A 211 21.65 -18.17 -15.07
CA ILE A 211 21.37 -18.19 -13.62
C ILE A 211 22.65 -17.94 -12.79
N ASN A 212 23.83 -18.07 -13.39
CA ASN A 212 25.10 -17.93 -12.68
C ASN A 212 25.51 -16.48 -12.37
N GLU A 213 24.91 -15.47 -13.02
CA GLU A 213 25.13 -14.05 -12.67
C GLU A 213 24.24 -13.56 -11.51
N THR A 214 23.32 -14.41 -11.01
CA THR A 214 22.27 -14.02 -10.05
C THR A 214 22.60 -14.17 -8.57
N SER A 215 23.82 -14.60 -8.21
CA SER A 215 24.30 -14.57 -6.83
C SER A 215 24.75 -13.15 -6.45
N ILE A 216 23.81 -12.21 -6.42
CA ILE A 216 24.07 -10.86 -5.91
C ILE A 216 23.80 -10.90 -4.41
N ASP A 217 24.82 -10.50 -3.63
CA ASP A 217 24.84 -10.37 -2.16
C ASP A 217 23.50 -9.87 -1.63
N LEU A 218 22.71 -10.77 -1.03
CA LEU A 218 21.44 -10.47 -0.36
C LEU A 218 21.60 -9.46 0.79
N ASP A 219 22.83 -9.26 1.27
CA ASP A 219 23.15 -8.44 2.45
C ASP A 219 23.39 -6.95 2.15
N LYS A 220 23.36 -6.50 0.89
CA LYS A 220 23.64 -5.09 0.53
C LYS A 220 22.44 -4.27 0.08
N MET A 221 21.26 -4.86 -0.01
CA MET A 221 20.04 -4.16 -0.46
C MET A 221 19.18 -3.61 0.68
N ASP A 222 19.45 -3.98 1.93
CA ASP A 222 18.67 -3.57 3.09
C ASP A 222 19.40 -2.52 3.93
N LEU A 223 19.37 -1.26 3.47
CA LEU A 223 19.14 -0.06 4.28
C LEU A 223 19.26 1.15 3.36
N ASP A 224 18.13 1.75 2.99
CA ASP A 224 18.11 3.11 2.49
C ASP A 224 18.39 4.04 3.69
N ASP A 225 19.67 4.23 4.03
CA ASP A 225 20.17 5.09 5.12
C ASP A 225 19.64 6.54 5.02
N THR A 226 19.09 6.94 3.88
CA THR A 226 18.43 8.23 3.65
C THR A 226 17.11 8.39 4.37
N LEU A 227 16.34 7.31 4.60
CA LEU A 227 15.06 7.40 5.31
C LEU A 227 15.22 7.81 6.77
N ASP A 228 16.32 7.41 7.42
CA ASP A 228 16.55 7.70 8.85
C ASP A 228 16.92 9.16 9.12
N LEU A 229 17.48 9.88 8.14
CA LEU A 229 17.87 11.29 8.30
C LEU A 229 16.65 12.23 8.32
N ASP A 230 15.64 11.98 7.48
CA ASP A 230 14.44 12.82 7.40
C ASP A 230 13.55 12.73 8.65
N TRP A 231 13.58 11.59 9.37
CA TRP A 231 12.83 11.43 10.62
C TRP A 231 13.41 12.22 11.79
N LEU A 232 14.72 12.48 11.79
CA LEU A 232 15.38 13.26 12.84
C LEU A 232 14.93 14.72 12.82
N ASP A 233 14.72 15.30 11.63
CA ASP A 233 14.30 16.69 11.44
C ASP A 233 12.81 16.93 11.79
N ILE A 234 11.99 15.88 11.78
CA ILE A 234 10.55 15.96 12.10
C ILE A 234 10.30 15.93 13.61
N ARG A 235 11.25 15.41 14.40
CA ARG A 235 11.11 15.21 15.84
C ARG A 235 11.53 16.45 16.63
N ASP A 236 10.61 17.41 16.74
CA ASP A 236 10.78 18.60 17.58
C ASP A 236 10.49 18.27 19.06
N ASP A 237 11.47 17.71 19.77
CA ASP A 237 11.44 17.59 21.25
C ASP A 237 11.85 18.92 21.94
N SER A 238 12.01 20.01 21.19
CA SER A 238 12.46 21.33 21.66
C SER A 238 11.32 22.16 22.28
N SER A 239 10.64 21.64 23.29
CA SER A 239 9.90 22.48 24.24
C SER A 239 9.75 21.80 25.59
N ALA A 240 10.83 21.80 26.35
CA ALA A 240 10.82 21.64 27.79
C ALA A 240 11.87 22.59 28.39
N ASP A 241 11.60 23.89 28.30
CA ASP A 241 12.14 24.94 29.17
C ASP A 241 10.99 25.88 29.55
#